data_AF-A0A1I2DMF7-F1
#
_entry.id   AF-A0A1I2DMF7-F1
#
_cell.length_a   1.000
_cell.length_b   1.000
_cell.length_c   1.000
_cell.angle_alpha   90.00
_cell.angle_beta   90.00
_cell.angle_gamma   90.00
#
_symmetry.space_group_name_H-M   'P 1'
#
loop_
_entity.id
_entity.type
_entity.pdbx_description
1 polymer ?
#
loop_
_entity_poly.entity_id
_entity_poly.type
_entity_poly.pdbx_seq_one_letter_code
_entity_poly.pdbx_strand_id
1 'polypeptide(L)'
;MKAKIKMKNSIENQSIARNIRDANRERSNTAEISFSKDLSEIYFEGDEIWIPEKQWFTEEMLVEGQAKEREEGIEIQPVDKGKTVNIHLDADLVAELNDIKNHVMSKSQHDIVLELFKKGIDQYNKEHNDN
;
A
#
# COMPACT_ATOMS: atom_id res chain seq x y z
N MET A 1 -9.05 11.80 2.76
CA MET A 1 -9.90 10.62 2.43
C MET A 1 -10.65 10.25 3.70
N LYS A 2 -11.84 9.65 3.60
CA LYS A 2 -12.61 9.19 4.77
C LYS A 2 -12.44 7.69 4.94
N ALA A 3 -12.47 7.21 6.17
CA ALA A 3 -12.58 5.79 6.47
C ALA A 3 -13.96 5.30 6.07
N LYS A 4 -14.04 4.08 5.50
CA LYS A 4 -15.31 3.45 5.18
C LYS A 4 -15.41 2.03 5.72
N ILE A 5 -16.59 1.66 6.17
CA ILE A 5 -16.94 0.29 6.54
C ILE A 5 -18.18 -0.10 5.76
N LYS A 6 -18.20 -1.33 5.26
CA LYS A 6 -19.34 -1.94 4.60
C LYS A 6 -19.65 -3.27 5.26
N MET A 7 -20.93 -3.49 5.52
CA MET A 7 -21.45 -4.76 6.08
C MET A 7 -22.77 -5.14 5.43
N LYS A 8 -23.11 -6.42 5.47
CA LYS A 8 -24.40 -6.92 5.00
C LYS A 8 -25.53 -6.35 5.86
N ASN A 9 -26.66 -6.01 5.24
CA ASN A 9 -27.85 -5.57 5.95
C ASN A 9 -28.59 -6.78 6.55
N SER A 10 -28.22 -7.15 7.76
CA SER A 10 -28.92 -8.13 8.61
C SER A 10 -29.49 -7.43 9.86
N ILE A 11 -30.45 -8.05 10.54
CA ILE A 11 -31.04 -7.49 11.78
C ILE A 11 -29.95 -7.25 12.84
N GLU A 12 -29.01 -8.19 12.95
CA GLU A 12 -27.86 -8.10 13.86
C GLU A 12 -26.95 -6.93 13.48
N ASN A 13 -26.58 -6.82 12.21
CA ASN A 13 -25.73 -5.73 11.71
C ASN A 13 -26.41 -4.36 11.79
N GLN A 14 -27.74 -4.27 11.66
CA GLN A 14 -28.48 -3.03 11.90
C GLN A 14 -28.38 -2.58 13.37
N SER A 15 -28.42 -3.53 14.31
CA SER A 15 -28.25 -3.24 15.73
C SER A 15 -26.83 -2.78 16.02
N ILE A 16 -25.83 -3.51 15.51
CA ILE A 16 -24.41 -3.14 15.60
C ILE A 16 -24.19 -1.74 15.00
N ALA A 17 -24.77 -1.46 13.84
CA ALA A 17 -24.65 -0.17 13.17
C ALA A 17 -25.17 0.99 14.01
N ARG A 18 -26.31 0.79 14.67
CA ARG A 18 -26.89 1.79 15.57
C ARG A 18 -25.98 2.04 16.77
N ASN A 19 -25.45 0.98 17.38
CA ASN A 19 -24.55 1.11 18.52
C ASN A 19 -23.23 1.81 18.14
N ILE A 20 -22.64 1.46 16.99
CA ILE A 20 -21.45 2.14 16.46
C ILE A 20 -21.75 3.63 16.24
N ARG A 21 -22.88 3.97 15.61
CA ARG A 21 -23.27 5.37 15.41
C ARG A 21 -23.36 6.14 16.72
N ASP A 22 -24.05 5.57 17.70
CA ASP A 22 -24.34 6.24 18.96
C ASP A 22 -23.03 6.43 19.76
N ALA A 23 -22.15 5.43 19.78
CA ALA A 23 -20.82 5.54 20.37
C ALA A 23 -19.92 6.59 19.69
N ASN A 24 -19.97 6.68 18.35
CA ASN A 24 -19.23 7.73 17.62
C ASN A 24 -19.79 9.12 17.91
N ARG A 25 -21.12 9.26 18.03
CA ARG A 25 -21.77 10.51 18.40
C ARG A 25 -21.37 10.97 19.80
N GLU A 26 -21.27 10.04 20.76
CA GLU A 26 -20.79 10.34 22.13
C GLU A 26 -19.33 10.83 22.12
N ARG A 27 -18.50 10.28 21.23
CA ARG A 27 -17.10 10.70 21.04
C ARG A 27 -16.93 11.94 20.16
N SER A 28 -18.02 12.55 19.69
CA SER A 28 -18.02 13.66 18.73
C SER A 28 -17.38 13.34 17.37
N ASN A 29 -17.34 12.06 17.00
CA ASN A 29 -16.89 11.59 15.69
C ASN A 29 -18.02 11.68 14.66
N THR A 30 -17.73 12.26 13.49
CA THR A 30 -18.67 12.36 12.36
C THR A 30 -18.66 11.08 11.52
N ALA A 31 -19.34 10.04 12.01
CA ALA A 31 -19.62 8.82 11.25
C ALA A 31 -21.04 8.86 10.67
N GLU A 32 -21.15 8.94 9.35
CA GLU A 32 -22.42 8.91 8.62
C GLU A 32 -22.78 7.47 8.24
N ILE A 33 -24.07 7.10 8.38
CA ILE A 33 -24.58 5.79 7.99
C ILE A 33 -25.48 5.94 6.78
N SER A 34 -25.22 5.13 5.76
CA SER A 34 -26.04 5.03 4.56
C SER A 34 -26.31 3.56 4.20
N PHE A 35 -27.29 3.34 3.32
CA PHE A 35 -27.67 2.00 2.85
C PHE A 35 -27.49 1.91 1.34
N SER A 36 -27.23 0.71 0.83
CA SER A 36 -27.27 0.48 -0.62
C SER A 36 -28.68 0.71 -1.18
N LYS A 37 -28.77 0.96 -2.49
CA LYS A 37 -30.05 1.20 -3.18
C LYS A 37 -31.03 0.04 -3.07
N ASP A 38 -30.51 -1.17 -2.98
CA ASP A 38 -31.25 -2.42 -2.82
C ASP A 38 -31.40 -2.84 -1.34
N LEU A 39 -30.95 -2.01 -0.39
CA LEU A 39 -30.98 -2.28 1.05
C LEU A 39 -30.30 -3.60 1.44
N SER A 40 -29.36 -4.10 0.64
CA SER A 40 -28.60 -5.31 0.94
C SER A 40 -27.38 -5.03 1.82
N GLU A 41 -26.93 -3.77 1.90
CA GLU A 41 -25.68 -3.37 2.54
C GLU A 41 -25.83 -2.08 3.35
N ILE A 42 -25.07 -2.00 4.43
CA ILE A 42 -24.94 -0.84 5.32
C ILE A 42 -23.53 -0.29 5.15
N TYR A 43 -23.42 1.02 5.00
CA TYR A 43 -22.18 1.76 4.82
C TYR A 43 -21.98 2.76 5.94
N PHE A 44 -20.73 2.86 6.42
CA PHE A 44 -20.27 3.88 7.33
C PHE A 44 -19.21 4.69 6.63
N GLU A 45 -19.30 6.01 6.72
CA GLU A 45 -18.28 6.91 6.20
C GLU A 45 -17.98 8.01 7.21
N GLY A 46 -16.72 8.18 7.58
CA GLY A 46 -16.30 9.17 8.57
C GLY A 46 -14.82 9.47 8.51
N ASP A 47 -14.40 10.57 9.14
CA ASP A 47 -12.97 10.90 9.26
C ASP A 47 -12.25 9.94 10.22
N GLU A 48 -13.00 9.42 11.20
CA GLU A 48 -12.60 8.35 12.11
C GLU A 48 -13.86 7.56 12.47
N ILE A 49 -13.76 6.23 12.50
CA ILE A 49 -14.86 5.36 12.93
C ILE A 49 -14.41 4.53 14.12
N TRP A 50 -15.08 4.73 15.24
CA TRP A 50 -14.86 3.98 16.48
C TRP A 50 -15.81 2.79 16.61
N ILE A 51 -15.27 1.61 16.85
CA ILE A 51 -16.02 0.39 17.16
C ILE A 51 -15.75 0.05 18.63
N PRO A 52 -16.72 0.25 19.55
CA PRO A 52 -16.51 0.10 20.98
C PRO A 52 -16.43 -1.36 21.44
N GLU A 53 -16.89 -2.32 20.64
CA GLU A 53 -16.78 -3.74 20.98
C GLU A 53 -16.05 -4.50 19.89
N LYS A 54 -14.92 -5.13 20.22
CA LYS A 54 -14.08 -5.86 19.27
C LYS A 54 -14.83 -7.00 18.58
N GLN A 55 -15.79 -7.62 19.26
CA GLN A 55 -16.64 -8.67 18.70
C GLN A 55 -17.55 -8.18 17.56
N TRP A 56 -17.82 -6.88 17.46
CA TRP A 56 -18.56 -6.31 16.35
C TRP A 56 -17.71 -6.15 15.11
N PHE A 57 -16.38 -6.27 15.21
CA PHE A 57 -15.49 -6.24 14.06
C PHE A 57 -15.31 -7.66 13.52
N THR A 58 -16.14 -8.04 12.55
CA THR A 58 -16.17 -9.39 11.98
C THR A 58 -15.43 -9.44 10.65
N GLU A 59 -14.97 -10.64 10.26
CA GLU A 59 -14.28 -10.86 8.98
C GLU A 59 -15.15 -10.56 7.75
N GLU A 60 -16.48 -10.55 7.92
CA GLU A 60 -17.42 -10.20 6.86
C GLU A 60 -17.50 -8.69 6.58
N MET A 61 -16.89 -7.86 7.43
CA MET A 61 -16.85 -6.41 7.23
C MET A 61 -15.75 -6.02 6.25
N LEU A 62 -16.14 -5.27 5.23
CA LEU A 62 -15.21 -4.66 4.29
C LEU A 62 -14.81 -3.28 4.82
N VAL A 63 -13.50 -3.09 5.02
CA VAL A 63 -12.93 -1.86 5.56
C VAL A 63 -12.06 -1.18 4.51
N GLU A 64 -12.38 0.07 4.20
CA GLU A 64 -11.52 0.97 3.43
C GLU A 64 -10.86 1.95 4.40
N GLY A 65 -9.70 1.57 4.94
CA GLY A 65 -9.04 2.28 6.02
C GLY A 65 -7.93 1.45 6.66
N GLN A 66 -7.27 2.03 7.64
CA GLN A 66 -6.39 1.33 8.56
C GLN A 66 -7.15 1.07 9.87
N ALA A 67 -7.38 -0.21 10.18
CA ALA A 67 -7.92 -0.62 11.47
C ALA A 67 -6.78 -0.71 12.49
N LYS A 68 -6.98 -0.08 13.65
CA LYS A 68 -6.04 -0.06 14.76
C LYS A 68 -6.75 -0.52 16.03
N GLU A 69 -6.30 -1.62 16.58
CA GLU A 69 -6.83 -2.13 17.84
C GLU A 69 -6.35 -1.27 19.02
N ARG A 70 -7.27 -0.95 19.92
CA ARG A 70 -7.05 -0.22 21.17
C ARG A 70 -7.51 -1.09 22.35
N GLU A 71 -7.26 -0.64 23.57
CA GLU A 71 -7.73 -1.37 24.77
C GLU A 71 -9.25 -1.49 24.79
N GLU A 72 -9.96 -0.41 24.48
CA GLU A 72 -11.42 -0.32 24.58
C GLU A 72 -12.19 -0.68 23.30
N GLY A 73 -11.51 -1.06 22.21
CA GLY A 73 -12.19 -1.23 20.92
C GLY A 73 -11.27 -1.16 19.72
N ILE A 74 -11.84 -0.86 18.56
CA ILE A 74 -11.13 -0.76 17.28
C ILE A 74 -11.40 0.61 16.66
N GLU A 75 -10.32 1.26 16.25
CA GLU A 75 -10.32 2.56 15.61
C GLU A 75 -10.03 2.38 14.12
N ILE A 76 -10.88 2.91 13.24
CA ILE A 76 -10.67 2.88 11.79
C ILE A 76 -10.40 4.29 11.30
N GLN A 77 -9.20 4.47 10.76
CA GLN A 77 -8.73 5.73 10.19
C GLN A 77 -8.60 5.61 8.67
N PRO A 78 -8.77 6.70 7.91
CA PRO A 78 -8.48 6.69 6.48
C PRO A 78 -7.01 6.32 6.25
N VAL A 79 -6.73 5.51 5.24
CA VAL A 79 -5.35 5.32 4.79
C VAL A 79 -4.90 6.65 4.20
N ASP A 80 -3.96 7.31 4.87
CA ASP A 80 -3.28 8.46 4.28
C ASP A 80 -2.63 7.97 2.97
N LYS A 81 -3.00 8.59 1.84
CA LYS A 81 -2.18 8.50 0.62
C LYS A 81 -0.80 9.00 1.05
N GLY A 82 0.16 8.07 1.16
CA GLY A 82 1.48 8.35 1.71
C GLY A 82 2.03 9.66 1.16
N LYS A 83 2.58 10.51 2.04
CA LYS A 83 3.32 11.70 1.62
C LYS A 83 4.36 11.26 0.60
N THR A 84 4.26 11.74 -0.64
CA THR A 84 5.35 11.63 -1.60
C THR A 84 6.55 12.36 -0.99
N VAL A 85 7.53 11.62 -0.49
CA VAL A 85 8.80 12.20 -0.09
C VAL A 85 9.50 12.58 -1.39
N ASN A 86 9.52 13.87 -1.72
CA ASN A 86 10.36 14.38 -2.80
C ASN A 86 11.81 14.29 -2.33
N ILE A 87 12.43 13.14 -2.60
CA ILE A 87 13.88 12.96 -2.47
C ILE A 87 14.50 13.86 -3.54
N HIS A 88 14.95 15.04 -3.13
CA HIS A 88 15.85 15.82 -3.95
C HIS A 88 17.19 15.10 -3.90
N LEU A 89 17.57 14.47 -5.01
CA LEU A 89 18.91 13.90 -5.15
C LEU A 89 19.89 15.07 -5.12
N ASP A 90 20.83 15.03 -4.18
CA ASP A 90 21.90 16.01 -4.10
C ASP A 90 22.66 16.07 -5.43
N ALA A 91 23.11 17.27 -5.82
CA ALA A 91 23.75 17.52 -7.10
C ALA A 91 24.96 16.61 -7.34
N ASP A 92 25.66 16.23 -6.27
CA ASP A 92 26.81 15.33 -6.29
C ASP A 92 26.40 13.88 -6.63
N LEU A 93 25.25 13.41 -6.13
CA LEU A 93 24.73 12.07 -6.45
C LEU A 93 24.26 11.98 -7.92
N VAL A 94 23.73 13.09 -8.44
CA VAL A 94 23.37 13.20 -9.87
C VAL A 94 24.61 13.22 -10.76
N ALA A 95 25.71 13.84 -10.31
CA ALA A 95 26.99 13.81 -11.00
C ALA A 95 27.56 12.39 -11.05
N GLU A 96 27.58 11.67 -9.92
CA GLU A 96 28.04 10.27 -9.86
C GLU A 96 27.17 9.35 -10.74
N LEU A 97 25.85 9.50 -10.73
CA LEU A 97 24.94 8.74 -11.60
C LEU A 97 25.21 9.02 -13.09
N ASN A 98 25.49 10.28 -13.44
CA ASN A 98 25.86 10.63 -14.82
C ASN A 98 27.22 10.07 -15.21
N ASP A 99 28.19 10.03 -14.30
CA ASP A 99 29.50 9.41 -14.56
C ASP A 99 29.38 7.89 -14.76
N ILE A 100 28.56 7.21 -13.95
CA ILE A 100 28.25 5.78 -14.15
C ILE A 100 27.54 5.56 -15.48
N LYS A 101 26.55 6.39 -15.81
CA LYS A 101 25.82 6.33 -17.09
C LYS A 101 26.77 6.55 -18.27
N ASN A 102 27.66 7.53 -18.19
CA ASN A 102 28.66 7.82 -19.22
C ASN A 102 29.66 6.68 -19.36
N HIS A 103 30.09 6.07 -18.24
CA HIS A 103 30.97 4.91 -18.27
C HIS A 103 30.33 3.72 -18.99
N VAL A 104 29.06 3.43 -18.69
CA VAL A 104 28.31 2.34 -19.33
C VAL A 104 28.00 2.64 -20.80
N MET A 105 27.65 3.88 -21.14
CA MET A 105 27.34 4.30 -22.51
C MET A 105 28.58 4.51 -23.38
N SER A 106 29.78 4.66 -22.79
CA SER A 106 31.05 4.83 -23.51
C SER A 106 31.56 3.54 -24.14
N LYS A 107 31.14 2.36 -23.65
CA LYS A 107 31.39 1.09 -24.33
C LYS A 107 30.28 0.86 -25.34
N SER A 108 30.62 0.93 -26.63
CA SER A 108 29.66 0.59 -27.67
C SER A 108 29.26 -0.89 -27.54
N GLN A 109 28.06 -1.26 -27.98
CA GLN A 109 27.67 -2.68 -28.05
C GLN A 109 28.71 -3.52 -28.80
N HIS A 110 29.40 -2.91 -29.77
CA HIS A 110 30.51 -3.53 -30.48
C HIS A 110 31.67 -3.89 -29.54
N ASP A 111 32.06 -3.01 -28.62
CA ASP A 111 33.16 -3.26 -27.66
C ASP A 111 32.80 -4.37 -26.65
N ILE A 112 31.55 -4.39 -26.20
CA ILE A 112 31.05 -5.45 -25.31
C ILE A 112 31.06 -6.81 -26.03
N VAL A 113 30.60 -6.83 -27.29
CA VAL A 113 30.64 -8.03 -28.13
C VAL A 113 32.08 -8.48 -28.38
N LEU A 114 33.00 -7.55 -28.63
CA LEU A 114 34.42 -7.85 -28.87
C LEU A 114 35.12 -8.41 -27.63
N GLU A 115 34.81 -7.90 -26.44
CA GLU A 115 35.28 -8.46 -25.16
C GLU A 115 34.75 -9.87 -24.90
N LEU A 116 33.46 -10.11 -25.15
CA LEU A 116 32.85 -11.44 -25.03
C LEU A 116 33.48 -12.42 -26.03
N PHE A 117 33.74 -11.99 -27.26
CA PHE A 117 34.39 -12.79 -28.28
C PHE A 117 35.83 -13.16 -27.90
N LYS A 118 36.62 -12.19 -27.40
CA LYS A 118 37.99 -12.43 -26.92
C LYS A 118 38.00 -13.43 -25.77
N LYS A 119 37.13 -13.26 -24.77
CA LYS A 119 37.00 -14.21 -23.65
C LYS A 119 36.61 -15.61 -24.13
N GLY A 120 35.71 -15.72 -25.09
CA GLY A 120 35.32 -17.01 -25.68
C GLY A 120 36.46 -17.71 -26.41
N ILE A 121 37.25 -16.97 -27.20
CA ILE A 121 38.43 -17.51 -27.89
C ILE A 121 39.53 -17.91 -26.91
N ASP A 122 39.81 -17.09 -25.90
CA ASP A 122 40.81 -17.39 -24.88
C ASP A 122 40.43 -18.65 -24.10
N GLN A 123 39.14 -18.82 -23.76
CA GLN A 123 38.65 -20.01 -23.09
C GLN A 123 38.71 -21.25 -23.99
N TYR A 124 38.32 -21.13 -25.26
CA TYR A 124 38.43 -22.23 -26.22
C TYR A 124 39.88 -22.68 -26.42
N ASN A 125 40.80 -21.74 -26.60
CA ASN A 125 42.24 -22.02 -26.75
C ASN A 125 42.82 -22.65 -25.48
N LYS A 126 42.36 -22.26 -24.31
CA LYS A 126 42.77 -22.85 -23.03
C LYS A 126 42.28 -24.29 -22.91
N GLU A 127 41.07 -24.58 -23.39
CA GLU A 127 40.49 -25.93 -23.38
C GLU A 127 41.08 -26.84 -24.47
N HIS A 128 41.66 -26.29 -25.54
CA HIS A 128 42.18 -27.07 -26.68
C HIS A 128 43.72 -27.08 -26.85
N ASN A 129 44.47 -26.25 -26.12
CA ASN A 129 45.95 -26.30 -26.09
C ASN A 129 46.50 -27.08 -24.88
N ASP A 130 45.64 -27.64 -24.01
CA ASP A 130 46.02 -28.58 -22.95
C ASP A 130 45.85 -30.06 -23.42
N ASN A 131 46.32 -30.37 -24.64
CA ASN A 131 46.57 -31.73 -25.15
C ASN A 131 47.90 -31.77 -25.91
#